data_AF-A0A847L609-F1
#
_entry.id   AF-A0A847L609-F1
#
_cell.length_a   1.000
_cell.length_b   1.000
_cell.length_c   1.000
_cell.angle_alpha   90.00
_cell.angle_beta   90.00
_cell.angle_gamma   90.00
#
_symmetry.space_group_name_H-M   'P 1'
#
loop_
_entity.id
_entity.type
_entity.pdbx_description
1 polymer ?
#
loop_
_entity_poly.entity_id
_entity_poly.type
_entity_poly.pdbx_seq_one_letter_code
_entity_poly.pdbx_strand_id
1 'polypeptide(L)'
;MLIVKKLRIINPRDQRTNFKILKNISERTRGDLANASLGIITHYASKKGYSGKFGIDYRMNTEGQAYTTKEGVFVNLNAINQGYFNSTSDMNSILGHEANTEYGHKSENLTEKYTFLKHSKVYLGQSQTDDFSKTSDKLKLAVAGNYGSFIYMAAVKGEISFKEMDALKVSFNKLNTGNVEINYIDSQDVIVKYNNKYFKYDSYRDDPY
;
A
#
# COMPACT_ATOMS: atom_id res chain seq x y z
N MET A 1 -24.07 48.98 -25.85
CA MET A 1 -23.91 48.14 -24.65
C MET A 1 -24.82 46.92 -24.77
N LEU A 2 -24.26 45.76 -25.11
CA LEU A 2 -24.86 44.44 -24.82
C LEU A 2 -23.69 43.44 -24.86
N ILE A 3 -23.21 43.05 -23.69
CA ILE A 3 -22.11 42.10 -23.52
C ILE A 3 -22.72 40.70 -23.45
N VAL A 4 -22.37 39.84 -24.42
CA VAL A 4 -22.72 38.43 -24.41
C VAL A 4 -21.96 37.75 -23.27
N LYS A 5 -22.69 37.33 -22.22
CA LYS A 5 -22.15 36.48 -21.15
C LYS A 5 -21.86 35.09 -21.72
N LYS A 6 -20.56 34.77 -21.84
CA LYS A 6 -20.07 33.45 -22.26
C LYS A 6 -20.41 32.41 -21.18
N LEU A 7 -21.25 31.44 -21.53
CA LEU A 7 -21.46 30.20 -20.79
C LEU A 7 -20.11 29.50 -20.58
N ARG A 8 -19.70 29.31 -19.32
CA ARG A 8 -18.52 28.51 -18.97
C ARG A 8 -18.97 27.08 -18.73
N ILE A 9 -18.54 26.20 -19.62
CA ILE A 9 -18.58 24.75 -19.44
C ILE A 9 -17.74 24.42 -18.21
N ILE A 10 -18.36 23.87 -17.16
CA ILE A 10 -17.66 23.34 -15.99
C ILE A 10 -17.09 22.00 -16.39
N ASN A 11 -15.80 21.98 -16.67
CA ASN A 11 -15.03 20.77 -16.95
C ASN A 11 -14.73 20.07 -15.59
N PRO A 12 -14.99 18.76 -15.42
CA PRO A 12 -14.70 18.07 -14.17
C PRO A 12 -13.19 17.82 -14.03
N ARG A 13 -12.46 18.83 -13.56
CA ARG A 13 -11.11 18.74 -12.98
C ARG A 13 -11.19 19.53 -11.67
N ASP A 14 -10.97 18.97 -10.49
CA ASP A 14 -9.72 18.38 -10.05
C ASP A 14 -9.94 17.49 -8.81
N GLN A 15 -9.60 16.19 -8.90
CA GLN A 15 -9.33 15.37 -7.71
C GLN A 15 -8.03 15.79 -6.98
N ARG A 16 -7.28 16.75 -7.55
CA ARG A 16 -6.11 17.38 -6.91
C ARG A 16 -6.49 18.39 -5.81
N THR A 17 -7.75 18.82 -5.76
CA THR A 17 -8.19 19.88 -4.84
C THR A 17 -8.30 19.41 -3.39
N ASN A 18 -8.60 18.12 -3.16
CA ASN A 18 -8.78 17.60 -1.81
C ASN A 18 -7.44 17.36 -1.06
N PHE A 19 -6.33 17.14 -1.77
CA PHE A 19 -5.01 16.88 -1.17
C PHE A 19 -4.12 18.13 -1.03
N LYS A 20 -4.45 19.23 -1.72
CA LYS A 20 -3.87 20.55 -1.40
C LYS A 20 -4.23 21.01 0.02
N ILE A 21 -5.28 20.45 0.62
CA ILE A 21 -5.60 20.67 2.03
C ILE A 21 -4.49 20.08 2.90
N LEU A 22 -3.98 18.87 2.64
CA LEU A 22 -2.92 18.28 3.47
C LEU A 22 -1.57 19.03 3.37
N LYS A 23 -1.28 19.66 2.23
CA LYS A 23 -0.02 20.39 2.01
C LYS A 23 -0.03 21.82 2.59
N ASN A 24 -1.21 22.43 2.78
CA ASN A 24 -1.36 23.76 3.39
C ASN A 24 -1.61 23.72 4.91
N ILE A 25 -1.39 22.56 5.55
CA ILE A 25 -1.46 22.41 7.02
C ILE A 25 -0.04 22.56 7.60
N SER A 26 0.70 23.59 7.21
CA SER A 26 1.99 23.93 7.85
C SER A 26 1.81 24.67 9.18
N GLU A 27 0.57 24.95 9.61
CA GLU A 27 0.25 25.76 10.78
C GLU A 27 -0.59 25.04 11.85
N ARG A 28 -0.95 23.76 11.67
CA ARG A 28 -1.73 23.02 12.68
C ARG A 28 -0.91 22.00 13.45
N THR A 29 -1.38 21.70 14.65
CA THR A 29 -0.76 20.71 15.53
C THR A 29 -0.77 19.32 14.89
N ARG A 30 0.13 18.43 15.33
CA ARG A 30 0.20 17.02 14.90
C ARG A 30 -1.15 16.30 15.05
N GLY A 31 -2.01 16.73 15.99
CA GLY A 31 -3.35 16.19 16.20
C GLY A 31 -4.37 16.58 15.13
N ASP A 32 -4.28 17.77 14.54
CA ASP A 32 -5.20 18.24 13.50
C ASP A 32 -5.00 17.52 12.16
N LEU A 33 -3.72 17.29 11.79
CA LEU A 33 -3.34 16.50 10.63
C LEU A 33 -3.86 15.06 10.73
N ALA A 34 -3.75 14.48 11.92
CA ALA A 34 -4.22 13.13 12.16
C ALA A 34 -5.76 13.05 12.10
N ASN A 35 -6.49 13.98 12.73
CA ASN A 35 -7.95 14.01 12.65
C ASN A 35 -8.47 14.18 11.21
N ALA A 36 -7.85 15.07 10.42
CA ALA A 36 -8.20 15.24 9.01
C ALA A 36 -7.89 13.98 8.19
N SER A 37 -6.72 13.37 8.39
CA SER A 37 -6.31 12.13 7.72
C SER A 37 -7.25 10.97 8.07
N LEU A 38 -7.67 10.85 9.34
CA LEU A 38 -8.60 9.83 9.80
C LEU A 38 -9.97 9.95 9.11
N GLY A 39 -10.50 11.16 8.96
CA GLY A 39 -11.75 11.41 8.23
C GLY A 39 -11.65 10.99 6.76
N ILE A 40 -10.52 11.30 6.11
CA ILE A 40 -10.26 10.88 4.72
C ILE A 40 -10.17 9.35 4.62
N ILE A 41 -9.34 8.72 5.45
CA ILE A 41 -9.15 7.25 5.47
C ILE A 41 -10.49 6.53 5.66
N THR A 42 -11.27 6.97 6.65
CA THR A 42 -12.58 6.38 6.96
C THR A 42 -13.57 6.57 5.80
N HIS A 43 -13.56 7.74 5.15
CA HIS A 43 -14.40 8.00 3.97
C HIS A 43 -14.09 7.03 2.83
N TYR A 44 -12.81 6.84 2.50
CA TYR A 44 -12.42 5.95 1.39
C TYR A 44 -12.60 4.47 1.72
N ALA A 45 -12.35 4.06 2.97
CA ALA A 45 -12.66 2.72 3.44
C ALA A 45 -14.16 2.41 3.29
N SER A 46 -15.02 3.32 3.74
CA SER A 46 -16.48 3.20 3.60
C SER A 46 -16.91 3.14 2.13
N LYS A 47 -16.34 3.99 1.28
CA LYS A 47 -16.62 3.99 -0.17
C LYS A 47 -16.25 2.66 -0.85
N LYS A 48 -15.25 1.95 -0.31
CA LYS A 48 -14.83 0.61 -0.77
C LYS A 48 -15.64 -0.53 -0.15
N GLY A 49 -16.58 -0.23 0.75
CA GLY A 49 -17.37 -1.22 1.46
C GLY A 49 -16.62 -1.90 2.62
N TYR A 50 -15.45 -1.39 3.00
CA TYR A 50 -14.70 -1.93 4.13
C TYR A 50 -15.32 -1.49 5.45
N SER A 51 -15.53 -2.44 6.36
CA SER A 51 -16.17 -2.24 7.67
C SER A 51 -15.18 -2.36 8.83
N GLY A 52 -15.57 -1.92 10.02
CA GLY A 52 -14.75 -1.96 11.25
C GLY A 52 -14.10 -0.62 11.60
N LYS A 53 -13.26 -0.61 12.64
CA LYS A 53 -12.58 0.61 13.08
C LYS A 53 -11.45 0.95 12.12
N PHE A 54 -11.32 2.24 11.81
CA PHE A 54 -10.16 2.81 11.14
C PHE A 54 -9.53 3.83 12.08
N GLY A 55 -8.21 3.88 12.12
CA GLY A 55 -7.47 4.72 13.07
C GLY A 55 -6.13 5.18 12.52
N ILE A 56 -5.47 6.02 13.30
CA ILE A 56 -4.06 6.38 13.10
C ILE A 56 -3.31 5.91 14.34
N ASP A 57 -2.22 5.17 14.15
CA ASP A 57 -1.29 4.88 15.24
C ASP A 57 -0.15 5.90 15.24
N TYR A 58 0.05 6.51 16.40
CA TYR A 58 1.06 7.53 16.68
C TYR A 58 2.36 6.92 17.23
N ARG A 59 2.34 5.64 17.59
CA ARG A 59 3.43 4.95 18.32
C ARG A 59 4.23 4.01 17.42
N MET A 60 3.82 3.83 16.17
CA MET A 60 4.58 3.02 15.21
C MET A 60 5.82 3.78 14.75
N ASN A 61 6.97 3.26 15.15
CA ASN A 61 8.28 3.68 14.64
C ASN A 61 8.76 2.80 13.48
N THR A 62 7.90 1.91 12.98
CA THR A 62 8.22 0.94 11.93
C THR A 62 7.97 1.53 10.53
N GLU A 63 8.54 0.90 9.50
CA GLU A 63 8.43 1.35 8.11
C GLU A 63 7.09 0.99 7.42
N GLY A 64 6.24 0.19 8.05
CA GLY A 64 4.95 -0.24 7.50
C GLY A 64 3.96 0.91 7.28
N GLN A 65 3.15 0.85 6.21
CA GLN A 65 2.20 1.94 5.91
C GLN A 65 0.95 1.91 6.78
N ALA A 66 0.51 0.72 7.15
CA ALA A 66 -0.63 0.46 8.02
C ALA A 66 -0.47 -0.94 8.64
N TYR A 67 -1.40 -1.30 9.51
CA TYR A 67 -1.55 -2.66 10.02
C TYR A 67 -3.00 -2.95 10.36
N THR A 68 -3.33 -4.23 10.39
CA THR A 68 -4.65 -4.75 10.73
C THR A 68 -4.58 -5.54 12.03
N THR A 69 -5.51 -5.28 12.92
CA THR A 69 -5.76 -6.07 14.14
C THR A 69 -7.22 -6.52 14.18
N LYS A 70 -7.59 -7.28 15.23
CA LYS A 70 -8.98 -7.64 15.48
C LYS A 70 -9.87 -6.41 15.70
N GLU A 71 -9.31 -5.34 16.24
CA GLU A 71 -10.03 -4.10 16.54
C GLU A 71 -10.24 -3.24 15.30
N GLY A 72 -9.37 -3.30 14.30
CA GLY A 72 -9.48 -2.50 13.10
C GLY A 72 -8.21 -2.35 12.28
N VAL A 73 -8.23 -1.38 11.37
CA VAL A 73 -7.08 -0.99 10.54
C VAL A 73 -6.53 0.33 11.03
N PHE A 74 -5.22 0.40 11.20
CA PHE A 74 -4.56 1.56 11.75
C PHE A 74 -3.43 2.00 10.82
N VAL A 75 -3.53 3.23 10.34
CA VAL A 75 -2.53 3.82 9.45
C VAL A 75 -1.39 4.40 10.27
N ASN A 76 -0.15 4.17 9.81
CA ASN A 76 1.04 4.71 10.44
C ASN A 76 1.18 6.22 10.12
N LEU A 77 1.25 7.06 11.15
CA LEU A 77 1.44 8.50 10.98
C LEU A 77 2.74 8.84 10.24
N ASN A 78 3.80 8.05 10.41
CA ASN A 78 5.06 8.27 9.68
C ASN A 78 4.87 8.01 8.18
N ALA A 79 4.06 7.03 7.79
CA ALA A 79 3.76 6.78 6.38
C ALA A 79 2.92 7.91 5.76
N ILE A 80 2.01 8.52 6.54
CA ILE A 80 1.30 9.76 6.16
C ILE A 80 2.31 10.89 5.90
N ASN A 81 3.24 11.12 6.84
CA ASN A 81 4.27 12.16 6.71
C ASN A 81 5.22 11.93 5.52
N GLN A 82 5.50 10.67 5.19
CA GLN A 82 6.30 10.28 4.03
C GLN A 82 5.54 10.35 2.70
N GLY A 83 4.26 10.72 2.73
CA GLY A 83 3.44 10.98 1.55
C GLY A 83 2.80 9.76 0.90
N TYR A 84 2.78 8.58 1.55
CA TYR A 84 2.11 7.39 1.04
C TYR A 84 0.58 7.54 0.91
N PHE A 85 0.00 8.58 1.54
CA PHE A 85 -1.42 8.86 1.49
C PHE A 85 -1.73 10.17 0.73
N ASN A 86 -0.77 10.69 -0.04
CA ASN A 86 -0.96 11.92 -0.83
C ASN A 86 -1.79 11.72 -2.11
N SER A 87 -2.03 10.47 -2.51
CA SER A 87 -2.85 10.13 -3.66
C SER A 87 -3.97 9.17 -3.26
N THR A 88 -5.14 9.33 -3.89
CA THR A 88 -6.27 8.43 -3.70
C THR A 88 -5.94 6.98 -4.09
N SER A 89 -5.12 6.79 -5.14
CA SER A 89 -4.72 5.44 -5.58
C SER A 89 -3.82 4.76 -4.56
N ASP A 90 -2.82 5.45 -4.00
CA ASP A 90 -1.96 4.89 -2.96
C ASP A 90 -2.77 4.51 -1.72
N MET A 91 -3.62 5.42 -1.24
CA MET A 91 -4.49 5.16 -0.11
C MET A 91 -5.44 3.99 -0.36
N ASN A 92 -6.11 3.93 -1.52
CA ASN A 92 -7.00 2.82 -1.84
C ASN A 92 -6.24 1.49 -1.91
N SER A 93 -5.02 1.49 -2.47
CA SER A 93 -4.19 0.30 -2.57
C SER A 93 -3.77 -0.19 -1.18
N ILE A 94 -3.33 0.71 -0.30
CA ILE A 94 -2.98 0.39 1.10
C ILE A 94 -4.21 -0.08 1.87
N LEU A 95 -5.36 0.59 1.72
CA LEU A 95 -6.60 0.12 2.35
C LEU A 95 -7.03 -1.24 1.83
N GLY A 96 -6.78 -1.55 0.55
CA GLY A 96 -6.99 -2.88 0.01
C GLY A 96 -6.09 -3.92 0.65
N HIS A 97 -4.80 -3.60 0.84
CA HIS A 97 -3.83 -4.47 1.54
C HIS A 97 -4.32 -4.84 2.94
N GLU A 98 -4.82 -3.85 3.69
CA GLU A 98 -5.25 -4.08 5.07
C GLU A 98 -6.66 -4.68 5.15
N ALA A 99 -7.62 -4.06 4.48
CA ALA A 99 -9.03 -4.20 4.80
C ALA A 99 -9.83 -5.06 3.83
N ASN A 100 -9.25 -5.47 2.70
CA ASN A 100 -9.96 -6.30 1.74
C ASN A 100 -10.21 -7.71 2.33
N THR A 101 -11.45 -8.20 2.22
CA THR A 101 -11.87 -9.48 2.79
C THR A 101 -11.59 -10.69 1.89
N GLU A 102 -11.11 -10.46 0.66
CA GLU A 102 -10.74 -11.53 -0.29
C GLU A 102 -9.23 -11.78 -0.31
N TYR A 103 -8.43 -10.72 -0.16
CA TYR A 103 -6.97 -10.83 -0.23
C TYR A 103 -6.21 -10.00 0.80
N GLY A 104 -6.87 -9.13 1.56
CA GLY A 104 -6.21 -8.28 2.55
C GLY A 104 -5.96 -9.00 3.87
N HIS A 105 -5.28 -8.34 4.81
CA HIS A 105 -5.10 -8.86 6.18
C HIS A 105 -6.45 -9.16 6.89
N LYS A 106 -7.54 -8.46 6.54
CA LYS A 106 -8.88 -8.80 7.05
C LYS A 106 -9.46 -10.11 6.54
N SER A 107 -8.95 -10.66 5.44
CA SER A 107 -9.30 -12.02 4.99
C SER A 107 -8.61 -13.11 5.82
N GLU A 108 -7.55 -12.75 6.55
CA GLU A 108 -6.75 -13.70 7.31
C GLU A 108 -7.37 -14.01 8.66
N ASN A 109 -7.23 -15.26 9.10
CA ASN A 109 -7.54 -15.62 10.47
C ASN A 109 -6.40 -15.15 11.39
N LEU A 110 -6.56 -13.97 12.00
CA LEU A 110 -5.55 -13.34 12.85
C LEU A 110 -5.25 -14.12 14.16
N THR A 111 -5.91 -15.24 14.42
CA THR A 111 -5.56 -16.15 15.53
C THR A 111 -4.61 -17.27 15.10
N GLU A 112 -4.46 -17.51 13.80
CA GLU A 112 -3.52 -18.49 13.29
C GLU A 112 -2.09 -17.98 13.34
N LYS A 113 -1.14 -18.93 13.37
CA LYS A 113 0.27 -18.61 13.28
C LYS A 113 0.55 -17.82 12.00
N TYR A 114 1.23 -16.69 12.18
CA TYR A 114 1.77 -15.88 11.10
C TYR A 114 2.77 -16.69 10.27
N THR A 115 2.72 -16.53 8.95
CA THR A 115 3.65 -17.14 8.00
C THR A 115 4.01 -16.12 6.93
N PHE A 116 5.26 -16.10 6.48
CA PHE A 116 5.70 -15.18 5.43
C PHE A 116 4.97 -15.43 4.11
N LEU A 117 4.62 -16.69 3.83
CA LEU A 117 3.85 -17.07 2.64
C LEU A 117 2.45 -16.46 2.65
N LYS A 118 1.73 -16.48 3.78
CA LYS A 118 0.40 -15.83 3.88
C LYS A 118 0.50 -14.32 3.62
N HIS A 119 1.45 -13.64 4.26
CA HIS A 119 1.65 -12.21 4.03
C HIS A 119 2.03 -11.91 2.56
N SER A 120 2.84 -12.76 1.92
CA SER A 120 3.14 -12.59 0.49
C SER A 120 1.88 -12.62 -0.39
N LYS A 121 0.85 -13.40 -0.03
CA LYS A 121 -0.42 -13.46 -0.76
C LYS A 121 -1.20 -12.16 -0.64
N VAL A 122 -1.08 -11.45 0.48
CA VAL A 122 -1.67 -10.12 0.66
C VAL A 122 -1.06 -9.11 -0.33
N TYR A 123 0.26 -9.07 -0.45
CA TYR A 123 0.93 -8.23 -1.45
C TYR A 123 0.60 -8.63 -2.88
N LEU A 124 0.46 -9.94 -3.18
CA LEU A 124 0.03 -10.41 -4.49
C LEU A 124 -1.40 -9.96 -4.82
N GLY A 125 -2.33 -10.08 -3.88
CA GLY A 125 -3.70 -9.61 -4.07
C GLY A 125 -3.77 -8.10 -4.26
N GLN A 126 -3.03 -7.34 -3.45
CA GLN A 126 -2.90 -5.89 -3.62
C GLN A 126 -2.39 -5.52 -5.03
N SER A 127 -1.38 -6.23 -5.53
CA SER A 127 -0.73 -5.92 -6.80
C SER A 127 -1.58 -6.20 -8.04
N GLN A 128 -2.67 -6.96 -7.89
CA GLN A 128 -3.60 -7.32 -8.97
C GLN A 128 -4.73 -6.29 -9.17
N THR A 129 -4.77 -5.23 -8.37
CA THR A 129 -5.92 -4.29 -8.34
C THR A 129 -5.77 -3.14 -9.33
N ASP A 130 -6.91 -2.58 -9.77
CA ASP A 130 -6.94 -1.35 -10.57
C ASP A 130 -6.35 -0.14 -9.83
N ASP A 131 -6.52 -0.06 -8.50
CA ASP A 131 -5.94 1.02 -7.71
C ASP A 131 -4.41 0.93 -7.76
N PHE A 132 -3.85 -0.29 -7.62
CA PHE A 132 -2.40 -0.51 -7.68
C PHE A 132 -1.78 -0.03 -8.99
N SER A 133 -2.43 -0.25 -10.14
CA SER A 133 -1.95 0.23 -11.44
C SER A 133 -1.69 1.76 -11.48
N LYS A 134 -2.45 2.52 -10.67
CA LYS A 134 -2.44 3.99 -10.59
C LYS A 134 -1.65 4.52 -9.39
N THR A 135 -1.02 3.65 -8.62
CA THR A 135 -0.19 4.06 -7.47
C THR A 135 1.08 4.76 -7.92
N SER A 136 1.67 5.51 -7.00
CA SER A 136 2.98 6.12 -7.15
C SER A 136 4.07 5.07 -7.38
N ASP A 137 5.14 5.47 -8.07
CA ASP A 137 6.31 4.62 -8.27
C ASP A 137 6.88 4.10 -6.95
N LYS A 138 6.86 4.94 -5.91
CA LYS A 138 7.29 4.57 -4.55
C LYS A 138 6.51 3.37 -4.01
N LEU A 139 5.17 3.40 -4.11
CA LEU A 139 4.34 2.31 -3.60
C LEU A 139 4.45 1.05 -4.48
N LYS A 140 4.56 1.20 -5.81
CA LYS A 140 4.79 0.06 -6.72
C LYS A 140 6.06 -0.70 -6.38
N LEU A 141 7.16 0.04 -6.17
CA LEU A 141 8.44 -0.54 -5.78
C LEU A 141 8.38 -1.18 -4.38
N ALA A 142 7.71 -0.54 -3.42
CA ALA A 142 7.54 -1.09 -2.09
C ALA A 142 6.74 -2.41 -2.09
N VAL A 143 5.63 -2.48 -2.83
CA VAL A 143 4.81 -3.71 -2.93
C VAL A 143 5.61 -4.85 -3.57
N ALA A 144 6.31 -4.60 -4.67
CA ALA A 144 7.14 -5.61 -5.31
C ALA A 144 8.32 -6.06 -4.43
N GLY A 145 9.01 -5.11 -3.78
CA GLY A 145 10.13 -5.39 -2.88
C GLY A 145 9.72 -6.21 -1.67
N ASN A 146 8.60 -5.84 -1.02
CA ASN A 146 8.06 -6.61 0.09
C ASN A 146 7.60 -7.99 -0.37
N TYR A 147 6.83 -8.11 -1.47
CA TYR A 147 6.43 -9.43 -1.99
C TYR A 147 7.63 -10.36 -2.18
N GLY A 148 8.68 -9.87 -2.86
CA GLY A 148 9.91 -10.62 -3.08
C GLY A 148 10.59 -11.04 -1.77
N SER A 149 10.63 -10.14 -0.79
CA SER A 149 11.21 -10.40 0.52
C SER A 149 10.42 -11.46 1.29
N PHE A 150 9.09 -11.40 1.25
CA PHE A 150 8.22 -12.36 1.94
C PHE A 150 8.31 -13.76 1.33
N ILE A 151 8.35 -13.91 0.00
CA ILE A 151 8.52 -15.25 -0.60
C ILE A 151 9.94 -15.80 -0.37
N TYR A 152 10.96 -14.95 -0.29
CA TYR A 152 12.30 -15.37 0.10
C TYR A 152 12.32 -15.89 1.54
N MET A 153 11.76 -15.13 2.48
CA MET A 153 11.69 -15.54 3.88
C MET A 153 10.85 -16.80 4.08
N ALA A 154 9.77 -16.96 3.31
CA ALA A 154 9.00 -18.21 3.29
C ALA A 154 9.88 -19.40 2.89
N ALA A 155 10.76 -19.24 1.89
CA ALA A 155 11.70 -20.28 1.49
C ALA A 155 12.75 -20.56 2.57
N VAL A 156 13.34 -19.52 3.16
CA VAL A 156 14.35 -19.63 4.22
C VAL A 156 13.79 -20.32 5.47
N LYS A 157 12.55 -20.01 5.87
CA LYS A 157 11.90 -20.61 7.03
C LYS A 157 11.29 -21.99 6.74
N GLY A 158 11.45 -22.50 5.51
CA GLY A 158 10.94 -23.82 5.10
C GLY A 158 9.42 -23.89 4.94
N GLU A 159 8.74 -22.76 4.75
CA GLU A 159 7.31 -22.72 4.42
C GLU A 159 7.06 -23.13 2.97
N ILE A 160 8.02 -22.89 2.09
CA ILE A 160 8.08 -23.30 0.67
C ILE A 160 9.50 -23.69 0.29
N SER A 161 9.68 -24.34 -0.86
CA SER A 161 10.99 -24.53 -1.48
C SER A 161 11.46 -23.30 -2.27
N PHE A 162 12.76 -23.17 -2.52
CA PHE A 162 13.28 -22.14 -3.43
C PHE A 162 12.73 -22.27 -4.87
N LYS A 163 12.40 -23.50 -5.31
CA LYS A 163 11.74 -23.72 -6.61
C LYS A 163 10.33 -23.13 -6.65
N GLU A 164 9.57 -23.27 -5.55
CA GLU A 164 8.26 -22.64 -5.42
C GLU A 164 8.36 -21.12 -5.32
N MET A 165 9.37 -20.59 -4.63
CA MET A 165 9.67 -19.14 -4.62
C MET A 165 9.85 -18.59 -6.04
N ASP A 166 10.64 -19.27 -6.89
CA ASP A 166 10.81 -18.84 -8.27
C ASP A 166 9.51 -18.87 -9.09
N ALA A 167 8.66 -19.87 -8.88
CA ALA A 167 7.34 -19.94 -9.52
C ALA A 167 6.40 -18.80 -9.05
N LEU A 168 6.45 -18.45 -7.77
CA LEU A 168 5.70 -17.34 -7.20
C LEU A 168 6.18 -15.99 -7.76
N LYS A 169 7.50 -15.77 -7.84
CA LYS A 169 8.10 -14.59 -8.50
C LYS A 169 7.59 -14.41 -9.93
N VAL A 170 7.62 -15.48 -10.74
CA VAL A 170 7.11 -15.46 -12.12
C VAL A 170 5.61 -15.13 -12.16
N SER A 171 4.84 -15.69 -11.23
CA SER A 171 3.40 -15.44 -11.13
C SER A 171 3.10 -13.97 -10.80
N PHE A 172 3.82 -13.37 -9.84
CA PHE A 172 3.69 -11.95 -9.53
C PHE A 172 4.01 -11.07 -10.74
N ASN A 173 5.12 -11.34 -11.44
CA ASN A 173 5.54 -10.57 -12.62
C ASN A 173 4.49 -10.61 -13.74
N LYS A 174 3.76 -11.72 -13.86
CA LYS A 174 2.69 -11.87 -14.86
C LYS A 174 1.38 -11.20 -14.44
N LEU A 175 1.04 -11.23 -13.16
CA LEU A 175 -0.30 -10.87 -12.66
C LEU A 175 -0.41 -9.44 -12.15
N ASN A 176 0.70 -8.80 -11.77
CA ASN A 176 0.62 -7.45 -11.23
C ASN A 176 0.21 -6.42 -12.28
N THR A 177 -0.62 -5.46 -11.89
CA THR A 177 -1.12 -4.38 -12.77
C THR A 177 -0.24 -3.13 -12.75
N GLY A 178 0.81 -3.12 -11.91
CA GLY A 178 1.71 -1.99 -11.71
C GLY A 178 2.83 -1.87 -12.75
N ASN A 179 2.96 -2.85 -13.66
CA ASN A 179 4.08 -2.99 -14.60
C ASN A 179 5.45 -3.00 -13.90
N VAL A 180 5.51 -3.60 -12.70
CA VAL A 180 6.75 -3.83 -11.96
C VAL A 180 7.16 -5.30 -12.10
N GLU A 181 8.46 -5.54 -12.18
CA GLU A 181 9.02 -6.87 -12.37
C GLU A 181 10.05 -7.14 -11.27
N ILE A 182 9.90 -8.23 -10.53
CA ILE A 182 10.95 -8.72 -9.65
C ILE A 182 11.92 -9.51 -10.52
N ASN A 183 13.07 -8.90 -10.80
CA ASN A 183 14.09 -9.46 -11.67
C ASN A 183 14.93 -10.52 -10.95
N TYR A 184 15.25 -10.25 -9.68
CA TYR A 184 16.15 -11.10 -8.90
C TYR A 184 15.83 -10.99 -7.41
N ILE A 185 16.05 -12.09 -6.69
CA ILE A 185 15.84 -12.23 -5.25
C ILE A 185 17.02 -13.04 -4.72
N ASP A 186 17.72 -12.53 -3.72
CA ASP A 186 18.70 -13.29 -2.95
C ASP A 186 18.64 -13.00 -1.45
N SER A 187 19.66 -13.45 -0.73
CA SER A 187 19.74 -13.36 0.73
C SER A 187 19.84 -11.96 1.30
N GLN A 188 20.12 -10.96 0.48
CA GLN A 188 20.25 -9.58 0.93
C GLN A 188 19.31 -8.65 0.16
N ASP A 189 19.04 -8.93 -1.11
CA ASP A 189 18.47 -7.97 -2.03
C ASP A 189 17.29 -8.54 -2.82
N VAL A 190 16.24 -7.72 -2.95
CA VAL A 190 15.23 -7.86 -4.00
C VAL A 190 15.49 -6.79 -5.05
N ILE A 191 15.78 -7.21 -6.28
CA ILE A 191 15.98 -6.30 -7.41
C ILE A 191 14.68 -6.21 -8.20
N VAL A 192 14.07 -5.03 -8.14
CA VAL A 192 12.85 -4.69 -8.88
C VAL A 192 13.22 -3.89 -10.11
N LYS A 193 12.74 -4.31 -11.28
CA LYS A 193 12.82 -3.59 -12.53
C LYS A 193 11.51 -2.84 -12.78
N TYR A 194 11.63 -1.56 -13.10
CA TYR A 194 10.50 -0.69 -13.41
C TYR A 194 10.95 0.43 -14.36
N ASN A 195 10.19 0.69 -15.43
CA ASN A 195 10.53 1.70 -16.45
C ASN A 195 11.98 1.58 -16.98
N ASN A 196 12.42 0.35 -17.27
CA ASN A 196 13.79 0.01 -17.72
C ASN A 196 14.92 0.40 -16.74
N LYS A 197 14.60 0.63 -15.46
CA LYS A 197 15.57 0.86 -14.39
C LYS A 197 15.48 -0.25 -13.36
N TYR A 198 16.59 -0.48 -12.65
CA TYR A 198 16.69 -1.45 -11.58
C TYR A 198 16.76 -0.73 -10.23
N PHE A 199 16.00 -1.22 -9.28
CA PHE A 199 15.89 -0.69 -7.92
C PHE A 199 16.19 -1.81 -6.95
N LYS A 200 17.12 -1.56 -6.03
CA LYS A 200 17.42 -2.46 -4.94
C LYS A 200 16.48 -2.16 -3.78
N TYR A 201 15.83 -3.21 -3.29
CA TYR A 201 15.06 -3.21 -2.05
C TYR A 201 15.78 -4.13 -1.07
N ASP A 202 16.18 -3.60 0.07
CA ASP A 202 16.85 -4.41 1.09
C ASP A 202 15.82 -5.41 1.63
N SER A 203 16.12 -6.70 1.45
CA SER A 203 15.20 -7.75 1.89
C SER A 203 15.03 -7.71 3.41
N TYR A 204 13.89 -8.19 3.90
CA TYR A 204 13.59 -8.28 5.31
C TYR A 204 14.67 -9.10 6.02
N ARG A 205 15.61 -8.43 6.69
CA ARG A 205 16.63 -9.06 7.53
C ARG A 205 15.95 -9.39 8.84
N ASP A 206 15.78 -10.69 9.14
CA ASP A 206 15.30 -11.26 10.41
C ASP A 206 15.14 -10.21 11.53
N ASP A 207 14.02 -9.47 11.50
CA ASP A 207 13.65 -8.55 12.57
C ASP A 207 12.75 -9.38 13.51
N PRO A 208 13.19 -9.62 14.76
CA PRO A 208 12.49 -10.48 15.69
C PRO A 208 11.20 -9.78 16.15
N TYR A 209 10.10 -10.06 15.47
CA TYR A 209 8.80 -10.09 16.13
C TYR A 209 8.64 -11.43 16.87
#